data_AF-A0A7S3FBX7-F1
#
_entry.id   AF-A0A7S3FBX7-F1
#
_cell.length_a   1.000
_cell.length_b   1.000
_cell.length_c   1.000
_cell.angle_alpha   90.00
_cell.angle_beta   90.00
_cell.angle_gamma   90.00
#
_symmetry.space_group_name_H-M   'P 1'
#
loop_
_entity.id
_entity.type
_entity.pdbx_description
1 polymer ?
#
loop_
_entity_poly.entity_id
_entity_poly.type
_entity_poly.pdbx_seq_one_letter_code
_entity_poly.pdbx_strand_id
1 'polypeptide(L)'
;QGVWEIIPAAAGERYRLSADDVGYRVGCSVGLADGQGQLLGLSYFACTASAVAVAPATLEAVQAALKAGESPPLAVSLILQTGDVRAGLSLTLSKSGVRLRQGVSGNTLLKDRWRDESGVALSGTRADALSLEVKVGVSLPLVVERGKRDECAMLVRAFWAMAMNG
;
A
#
# COMPACT_ATOMS: atom_id res chain seq x y z
N GLN A 1 27.31 5.33 -1.10
CA GLN A 1 26.50 5.25 -2.33
C GLN A 1 25.22 4.50 -1.98
N GLY A 2 24.05 5.02 -2.35
CA GLY A 2 22.79 4.30 -2.15
C GLY A 2 22.64 3.19 -3.18
N VAL A 3 21.98 2.09 -2.82
CA VAL A 3 21.54 1.06 -3.76
C VAL A 3 20.22 1.52 -4.37
N TRP A 4 20.10 1.48 -5.70
CA TRP A 4 18.84 1.72 -6.39
C TRP A 4 18.10 0.41 -6.57
N GLU A 5 16.80 0.41 -6.29
CA GLU A 5 15.91 -0.73 -6.50
C GLU A 5 14.95 -0.44 -7.66
N ILE A 6 14.71 -1.44 -8.50
CA ILE A 6 13.74 -1.33 -9.60
C ILE A 6 12.34 -1.41 -9.00
N ILE A 7 11.51 -0.42 -9.29
CA ILE A 7 10.08 -0.47 -8.97
C ILE A 7 9.40 -1.37 -10.02
N PRO A 8 8.88 -2.56 -9.64
CA PRO A 8 8.28 -3.47 -10.60
C PRO A 8 7.10 -2.81 -11.33
N ALA A 9 6.96 -3.11 -12.62
CA ALA A 9 5.90 -2.58 -13.50
C ALA A 9 5.90 -1.05 -13.73
N ALA A 10 6.86 -0.29 -13.20
CA ALA A 10 7.02 1.14 -13.44
C ALA A 10 7.71 1.46 -14.78
N ALA A 11 7.30 0.81 -15.87
CA ALA A 11 7.90 0.95 -17.20
C ALA A 11 7.21 2.02 -18.09
N GLY A 12 6.14 2.64 -17.60
CA GLY A 12 5.42 3.67 -18.33
C GLY A 12 6.11 5.04 -18.30
N GLU A 13 5.69 5.93 -19.19
CA GLU A 13 6.15 7.33 -19.23
C GLU A 13 5.78 8.14 -17.99
N ARG A 14 4.79 7.65 -17.23
CA ARG A 14 4.33 8.26 -15.99
C ARG A 14 4.33 7.24 -14.88
N TYR A 15 4.88 7.64 -13.75
CA TYR A 15 4.83 6.89 -12.52
C TYR A 15 4.10 7.73 -11.45
N ARG A 16 3.13 7.12 -10.78
CA ARG A 16 2.43 7.75 -9.66
C ARG A 16 3.05 7.25 -8.37
N LEU A 17 3.62 8.18 -7.60
CA LEU A 17 4.14 7.91 -6.26
C LEU A 17 3.06 7.31 -5.36
N SER A 18 3.51 6.46 -4.45
CA SER A 18 2.70 5.62 -3.57
C SER A 18 3.27 5.58 -2.15
N ALA A 19 2.58 4.88 -1.24
CA ALA A 19 3.11 4.66 0.11
C ALA A 19 4.43 3.88 0.15
N ASP A 20 4.80 3.17 -0.93
CA ASP A 20 6.07 2.40 -1.02
C ASP A 20 7.28 3.31 -1.28
N ASP A 21 7.04 4.47 -1.88
CA ASP A 21 8.10 5.42 -2.25
C ASP A 21 8.47 6.36 -1.10
N VAL A 22 7.62 6.46 -0.07
CA VAL A 22 7.82 7.35 1.08
C VAL A 22 9.17 7.08 1.75
N GLY A 23 9.96 8.14 1.94
CA GLY A 23 11.30 8.06 2.52
C GLY A 23 12.41 7.77 1.51
N TYR A 24 12.08 7.40 0.27
CA TYR A 24 13.03 7.13 -0.79
C TYR A 24 13.11 8.26 -1.82
N ARG A 25 14.27 8.39 -2.46
CA ARG A 25 14.38 9.18 -3.70
C ARG A 25 13.95 8.31 -4.87
N VAL A 26 13.18 8.86 -5.78
CA VAL A 26 12.73 8.15 -6.98
C VAL A 26 13.47 8.69 -8.19
N GLY A 27 13.94 7.78 -9.05
CA GLY A 27 14.60 8.07 -10.32
C GLY A 27 14.03 7.22 -11.44
N CYS A 28 14.39 7.55 -12.67
CA CYS A 28 14.07 6.77 -13.85
C CYS A 28 15.34 6.42 -14.63
N SER A 29 15.27 5.33 -15.37
CA SER A 29 16.28 4.96 -16.36
C SER A 29 15.64 4.86 -17.74
N VAL A 30 16.28 5.44 -18.75
CA VAL A 30 15.83 5.37 -20.14
C VAL A 30 16.88 4.64 -20.96
N GLY A 31 16.44 3.67 -21.77
CA GLY A 31 17.28 2.99 -22.74
C GLY A 31 17.54 3.89 -23.95
N LEU A 32 18.80 4.09 -24.30
CA LEU A 32 19.21 4.74 -25.54
C LEU A 32 19.42 3.67 -26.59
N ALA A 33 18.71 3.77 -27.72
CA ALA A 33 18.89 2.87 -28.86
C ALA A 33 19.41 3.62 -30.08
N ASP A 34 20.14 2.93 -30.95
CA ASP A 34 20.51 3.49 -32.26
C ASP A 34 19.30 3.54 -33.22
N GLY A 35 19.51 4.08 -34.43
CA GLY A 35 18.47 4.16 -35.46
C GLY A 35 17.96 2.82 -35.98
N GLN A 36 18.54 1.69 -35.52
CA GLN A 36 18.18 0.32 -35.86
C GLN A 36 17.51 -0.40 -34.67
N GLY A 37 17.37 0.27 -33.53
CA GLY A 37 16.73 -0.26 -32.32
C GLY A 37 17.64 -1.05 -31.39
N GLN A 38 18.96 -1.10 -31.65
CA GLN A 38 19.90 -1.75 -30.74
C GLN A 38 20.15 -0.87 -29.50
N LEU A 39 19.93 -1.44 -28.30
CA LEU A 39 20.22 -0.75 -27.04
C LEU A 39 21.72 -0.49 -26.91
N LEU A 40 22.08 0.79 -26.78
CA LEU A 40 23.45 1.27 -26.59
C LEU A 40 23.81 1.49 -25.11
N GLY A 41 22.81 1.69 -24.25
CA GLY A 41 23.01 1.88 -22.81
C GLY A 41 21.79 2.45 -22.09
N LEU A 42 21.95 2.70 -20.78
CA LEU A 42 20.95 3.30 -19.92
C LEU A 42 21.41 4.69 -19.45
N SER A 43 20.52 5.66 -19.52
CA SER A 43 20.68 6.97 -18.89
C SER A 43 19.82 7.04 -17.63
N TYR A 44 20.36 7.55 -16.53
CA TYR A 44 19.69 7.62 -15.23
C TYR A 44 19.44 9.06 -14.82
N PHE A 45 18.24 9.34 -14.29
CA PHE A 45 17.85 10.66 -13.83
C PHE A 45 17.10 10.55 -12.50
N ALA A 46 17.42 11.44 -11.55
CA ALA A 46 16.59 11.60 -10.36
C ALA A 46 15.31 12.36 -10.75
N CYS A 47 14.15 11.79 -10.43
CA CYS A 47 12.86 12.40 -10.68
C CYS A 47 12.39 13.23 -9.48
N THR A 48 12.86 12.90 -8.28
CA THR A 48 12.58 13.68 -7.06
C THR A 48 13.84 14.42 -6.59
N ALA A 49 13.66 15.67 -6.15
CA ALA A 49 14.75 16.46 -5.58
C ALA A 49 15.18 15.96 -4.18
N SER A 50 14.24 15.34 -3.46
CA SER A 50 14.43 14.81 -2.11
C SER A 50 13.74 13.46 -1.97
N ALA A 51 13.85 12.87 -0.78
CA ALA A 51 13.00 11.74 -0.41
C ALA A 51 11.53 12.12 -0.53
N VAL A 52 10.68 11.19 -0.97
CA VAL A 52 9.24 11.37 -1.05
C VAL A 52 8.67 11.56 0.36
N ALA A 53 7.93 12.64 0.56
CA ALA A 53 7.24 12.91 1.81
C ALA A 53 5.85 12.28 1.81
N VAL A 54 5.37 11.92 3.01
CA VAL A 54 3.96 11.57 3.21
C VAL A 54 3.11 12.81 2.95
N ALA A 55 2.00 12.64 2.23
CA ALA A 55 1.04 13.73 2.06
C ALA A 55 0.53 14.22 3.44
N PRO A 56 0.46 15.53 3.71
CA PRO A 56 0.09 16.05 5.04
C PRO A 56 -1.21 15.47 5.60
N ALA A 57 -2.27 15.39 4.78
CA ALA A 57 -3.55 14.84 5.20
C ALA A 57 -3.47 13.36 5.60
N THR A 58 -2.65 12.57 4.88
CA THR A 58 -2.41 11.16 5.21
C THR A 58 -1.62 11.04 6.52
N LEU A 59 -0.61 11.89 6.71
CA LEU A 59 0.17 11.91 7.95
C LEU A 59 -0.72 12.22 9.16
N GLU A 60 -1.56 13.25 9.06
CA GLU A 60 -2.51 13.63 10.11
C GLU A 60 -3.49 12.49 10.43
N ALA A 61 -4.07 11.85 9.40
CA ALA A 61 -5.01 10.74 9.58
C ALA A 61 -4.35 9.53 10.27
N VAL A 62 -3.13 9.18 9.86
CA VAL A 62 -2.37 8.08 10.50
C VAL A 62 -2.04 8.44 11.94
N GLN A 63 -1.52 9.64 12.23
CA GLN A 63 -1.21 10.06 13.59
C GLN A 63 -2.44 10.06 14.50
N ALA A 64 -3.59 10.52 14.00
CA ALA A 64 -4.85 10.49 14.75
C ALA A 64 -5.28 9.06 15.10
N ALA A 65 -5.19 8.12 14.15
CA ALA A 65 -5.49 6.71 14.38
C ALA A 65 -4.55 6.07 15.41
N LEU A 66 -3.24 6.33 15.30
CA LEU A 66 -2.26 5.79 16.26
C LEU A 66 -2.50 6.33 17.67
N LYS A 67 -2.85 7.62 17.80
CA LYS A 67 -3.23 8.23 19.08
C LYS A 67 -4.50 7.63 19.67
N ALA A 68 -5.49 7.30 18.83
CA ALA A 68 -6.72 6.63 19.24
C ALA A 68 -6.51 5.14 19.58
N GLY A 69 -5.41 4.53 19.14
CA GLY A 69 -5.11 3.11 19.30
C GLY A 69 -5.81 2.18 18.30
N GLU A 70 -6.68 2.74 17.46
CA GLU A 70 -7.44 2.04 16.42
C GLU A 70 -7.71 3.00 15.24
N SER A 71 -7.73 2.48 14.01
CA SER A 71 -8.10 3.24 12.83
C SER A 71 -9.58 3.58 12.83
N PRO A 72 -10.00 4.68 12.17
CA PRO A 72 -11.39 4.80 11.78
C PRO A 72 -11.80 3.60 10.89
N PRO A 73 -13.09 3.22 10.85
CA PRO A 73 -13.55 2.16 9.97
C PRO A 73 -13.35 2.57 8.50
N LEU A 74 -12.52 1.81 7.78
CA LEU A 74 -12.21 2.04 6.37
C LEU A 74 -13.23 1.28 5.51
N ALA A 75 -13.90 1.98 4.59
CA ALA A 75 -14.80 1.35 3.63
C ALA A 75 -13.98 0.55 2.61
N VAL A 76 -14.24 -0.76 2.52
CA VAL A 76 -13.53 -1.65 1.61
C VAL A 76 -14.49 -2.60 0.88
N SER A 77 -14.02 -3.14 -0.23
CA SER A 77 -14.63 -4.26 -0.93
C SER A 77 -13.60 -5.37 -1.09
N LEU A 78 -14.03 -6.63 -0.97
CA LEU A 78 -13.16 -7.80 -1.14
C LEU A 78 -13.30 -8.34 -2.55
N ILE A 79 -12.19 -8.52 -3.25
CA ILE A 79 -12.16 -9.23 -4.53
C ILE A 79 -12.11 -10.72 -4.23
N LEU A 80 -13.12 -11.47 -4.66
CA LEU A 80 -13.19 -12.91 -4.46
C LEU A 80 -12.34 -13.63 -5.51
N GLN A 81 -11.95 -14.88 -5.23
CA GLN A 81 -11.20 -15.71 -6.18
C GLN A 81 -11.98 -15.96 -7.49
N THR A 82 -13.32 -15.86 -7.44
CA THR A 82 -14.20 -15.93 -8.62
C THR A 82 -14.12 -14.70 -9.51
N GLY A 83 -13.47 -13.61 -9.05
CA GLY A 83 -13.46 -12.31 -9.71
C GLY A 83 -14.59 -11.37 -9.23
N ASP A 84 -15.57 -11.89 -8.49
CA ASP A 84 -16.67 -11.09 -7.95
C ASP A 84 -16.18 -10.13 -6.86
N VAL A 85 -16.88 -9.00 -6.72
CA VAL A 85 -16.58 -8.01 -5.68
C VAL A 85 -17.64 -8.05 -4.59
N ARG A 86 -17.22 -8.35 -3.36
CA ARG A 86 -18.07 -8.20 -2.17
C ARG A 86 -17.89 -6.81 -1.58
N ALA A 87 -18.85 -5.94 -1.84
CA ALA A 87 -18.89 -4.57 -1.33
C ALA A 87 -19.49 -4.49 0.09
N GLY A 88 -19.51 -3.26 0.63
CA GLY A 88 -20.15 -2.96 1.92
C GLY A 88 -19.40 -3.51 3.13
N LEU A 89 -18.08 -3.65 3.03
CA LEU A 89 -17.25 -4.12 4.13
C LEU A 89 -16.57 -2.95 4.83
N SER A 90 -16.24 -3.17 6.10
CA SER A 90 -15.49 -2.21 6.90
C SER A 90 -14.27 -2.87 7.51
N LEU A 91 -13.10 -2.28 7.27
CA LEU A 91 -11.81 -2.69 7.81
C LEU A 91 -11.43 -1.77 8.98
N THR A 92 -11.03 -2.37 10.10
CA THR A 92 -10.50 -1.65 11.26
C THR A 92 -9.16 -2.27 11.66
N LEU A 93 -8.19 -1.41 11.97
CA LEU A 93 -6.81 -1.78 12.27
C LEU A 93 -6.46 -1.26 13.67
N SER A 94 -5.80 -2.07 14.48
CA SER A 94 -5.34 -1.67 15.81
C SER A 94 -4.04 -2.39 16.14
N LYS A 95 -3.37 -2.07 17.25
CA LYS A 95 -2.23 -2.88 17.74
C LYS A 95 -2.62 -4.35 17.98
N SER A 96 -3.90 -4.63 18.24
CA SER A 96 -4.39 -5.99 18.48
C SER A 96 -4.54 -6.84 17.22
N GLY A 97 -4.49 -6.22 16.04
CA GLY A 97 -4.66 -6.90 14.76
C GLY A 97 -5.65 -6.23 13.82
N VAL A 98 -6.17 -7.05 12.91
CA VAL A 98 -7.07 -6.69 11.81
C VAL A 98 -8.48 -7.17 12.10
N ARG A 99 -9.48 -6.33 11.80
CA ARG A 99 -10.89 -6.73 11.83
C ARG A 99 -11.60 -6.31 10.54
N LEU A 100 -12.31 -7.25 9.92
CA LEU A 100 -13.17 -7.02 8.76
C LEU A 100 -14.62 -7.34 9.14
N ARG A 101 -15.54 -6.42 8.86
CA ARG A 101 -16.97 -6.53 9.18
C ARG A 101 -17.85 -6.26 7.97
N GLN A 102 -19.09 -6.74 8.01
CA GLN A 102 -20.16 -6.26 7.12
C GLN A 102 -20.66 -4.90 7.64
N GLY A 103 -20.36 -3.82 6.93
CA GLY A 103 -20.57 -2.47 7.40
C GLY A 103 -19.83 -2.15 8.71
N VAL A 104 -20.13 -1.00 9.30
CA VAL A 104 -19.44 -0.53 10.52
C VAL A 104 -19.86 -1.33 11.76
N SER A 105 -21.15 -1.70 11.83
CA SER A 105 -21.76 -2.32 13.02
C SER A 105 -22.25 -3.76 12.80
N GLY A 106 -22.06 -4.34 11.61
CA GLY A 106 -22.53 -5.70 11.33
C GLY A 106 -21.57 -6.80 11.77
N ASN A 107 -21.79 -7.99 11.23
CA ASN A 107 -21.09 -9.21 11.65
C ASN A 107 -19.59 -9.13 11.34
N THR A 108 -18.77 -9.66 12.26
CA THR A 108 -17.33 -9.81 12.04
C THR A 108 -17.09 -10.99 11.10
N LEU A 109 -16.49 -10.71 9.95
CA LEU A 109 -16.14 -11.72 8.95
C LEU A 109 -14.72 -12.25 9.16
N LEU A 110 -13.82 -11.38 9.61
CA LEU A 110 -12.44 -11.74 9.93
C LEU A 110 -11.98 -10.92 11.14
N LYS A 111 -11.29 -11.61 12.05
CA LYS A 111 -10.55 -11.00 13.14
C LYS A 111 -9.28 -11.82 13.33
N ASP A 112 -8.14 -11.20 13.11
CA ASP A 112 -6.85 -11.88 13.22
C ASP A 112 -5.82 -10.94 13.87
N ARG A 113 -4.74 -11.51 14.39
CA ARG A 113 -3.63 -10.78 15.01
C ARG A 113 -2.51 -10.57 14.01
N TRP A 114 -1.70 -9.55 14.24
CA TRP A 114 -0.46 -9.33 13.51
C TRP A 114 0.55 -10.46 13.76
N ARG A 115 1.35 -10.74 12.73
CA ARG A 115 2.46 -11.72 12.71
C ARG A 115 3.64 -11.14 11.93
N ASP A 116 4.79 -11.80 11.99
CA ASP A 116 5.98 -11.38 11.24
C ASP A 116 5.73 -11.32 9.73
N GLU A 117 4.85 -12.18 9.23
CA GLU A 117 4.50 -12.25 7.82
C GLU A 117 3.27 -11.41 7.46
N SER A 118 2.69 -10.68 8.42
CA SER A 118 1.62 -9.74 8.10
C SER A 118 2.17 -8.53 7.34
N GLY A 119 1.45 -8.06 6.34
CA GLY A 119 1.94 -6.99 5.48
C GLY A 119 0.88 -6.42 4.55
N VAL A 120 1.31 -5.50 3.70
CA VAL A 120 0.46 -4.91 2.67
C VAL A 120 1.26 -4.69 1.40
N ALA A 121 0.70 -5.18 0.29
CA ALA A 121 1.21 -4.98 -1.06
C ALA A 121 0.26 -4.06 -1.83
N LEU A 122 0.78 -3.02 -2.48
CA LEU A 122 -0.04 -2.12 -3.31
C LEU A 122 -0.25 -2.72 -4.70
N SER A 123 -1.43 -2.50 -5.29
CA SER A 123 -1.62 -2.86 -6.70
C SER A 123 -0.86 -1.91 -7.62
N GLY A 124 -0.04 -2.46 -8.52
CA GLY A 124 0.63 -1.70 -9.58
C GLY A 124 -0.29 -1.27 -10.72
N THR A 125 -1.46 -1.90 -10.88
CA THR A 125 -2.40 -1.62 -11.97
C THR A 125 -3.63 -0.82 -11.51
N ARG A 126 -3.92 -0.81 -10.21
CA ARG A 126 -5.10 -0.16 -9.63
C ARG A 126 -4.73 0.77 -8.48
N ALA A 127 -5.05 2.05 -8.65
CA ALA A 127 -4.76 3.08 -7.65
C ALA A 127 -5.67 3.02 -6.39
N ASP A 128 -6.69 2.17 -6.42
CA ASP A 128 -7.68 1.95 -5.36
C ASP A 128 -7.57 0.56 -4.72
N ALA A 129 -6.60 -0.27 -5.14
CA ALA A 129 -6.50 -1.64 -4.68
C ALA A 129 -5.17 -1.96 -3.98
N LEU A 130 -5.25 -2.81 -2.96
CA LEU A 130 -4.11 -3.35 -2.21
C LEU A 130 -4.41 -4.79 -1.81
N SER A 131 -3.38 -5.55 -1.45
CA SER A 131 -3.50 -6.87 -0.86
C SER A 131 -3.03 -6.81 0.57
N LEU A 132 -3.91 -7.13 1.52
CA LEU A 132 -3.58 -7.23 2.94
C LEU A 132 -3.20 -8.67 3.25
N GLU A 133 -1.93 -8.88 3.59
CA GLU A 133 -1.42 -10.17 4.02
C GLU A 133 -1.62 -10.29 5.52
N VAL A 134 -2.51 -11.19 5.93
CA VAL A 134 -2.85 -11.36 7.34
C VAL A 134 -1.95 -12.42 7.98
N LYS A 135 -1.66 -13.49 7.22
CA LYS A 135 -0.72 -14.57 7.58
C LYS A 135 -0.25 -15.26 6.30
N VAL A 136 0.76 -16.12 6.42
CA VAL A 136 1.28 -16.94 5.31
C VAL A 136 0.14 -17.62 4.54
N GLY A 137 0.10 -17.37 3.24
CA GLY A 137 -0.89 -17.95 2.32
C GLY A 137 -2.30 -17.35 2.41
N VAL A 138 -2.54 -16.34 3.26
CA VAL A 138 -3.84 -15.65 3.37
C VAL A 138 -3.67 -14.17 3.06
N SER A 139 -4.04 -13.82 1.84
CA SER A 139 -4.08 -12.46 1.35
C SER A 139 -5.53 -12.04 1.09
N LEU A 140 -5.88 -10.85 1.54
CA LEU A 140 -7.17 -10.21 1.29
C LEU A 140 -6.96 -9.14 0.20
N PRO A 141 -7.31 -9.42 -1.06
CA PRO A 141 -7.28 -8.40 -2.10
C PRO A 141 -8.45 -7.44 -1.89
N LEU A 142 -8.14 -6.22 -1.49
CA LEU A 142 -9.09 -5.19 -1.13
C LEU A 142 -9.12 -4.07 -2.16
N VAL A 143 -10.32 -3.58 -2.44
CA VAL A 143 -10.54 -2.26 -3.05
C VAL A 143 -10.97 -1.32 -1.95
N VAL A 144 -10.32 -0.17 -1.85
CA VAL A 144 -10.65 0.88 -0.89
C VAL A 144 -11.23 2.09 -1.61
N GLU A 145 -11.77 3.04 -0.84
CA GLU A 145 -12.23 4.32 -1.41
C GLU A 145 -11.11 5.02 -2.21
N ARG A 146 -11.50 5.69 -3.30
CA ARG A 146 -10.55 6.38 -4.18
C ARG A 146 -9.70 7.38 -3.39
N GLY A 147 -8.37 7.24 -3.49
CA GLY A 147 -7.42 8.10 -2.77
C GLY A 147 -7.09 7.64 -1.35
N LYS A 148 -7.74 6.58 -0.83
CA LYS A 148 -7.47 6.01 0.49
C LYS A 148 -6.50 4.84 0.50
N ARG A 149 -6.03 4.37 -0.67
CA ARG A 149 -5.12 3.21 -0.78
C ARG A 149 -3.84 3.41 0.03
N ASP A 150 -3.17 4.54 -0.19
CA ASP A 150 -1.88 4.80 0.44
C ASP A 150 -2.06 5.06 1.95
N GLU A 151 -3.14 5.74 2.36
CA GLU A 151 -3.51 5.91 3.78
C GLU A 151 -3.77 4.56 4.46
N CYS A 152 -4.54 3.67 3.84
CA CYS A 152 -4.80 2.33 4.35
C CYS A 152 -3.50 1.53 4.50
N ALA A 153 -2.61 1.57 3.50
CA ALA A 153 -1.34 0.87 3.57
C ALA A 153 -0.43 1.41 4.69
N MET A 154 -0.38 2.72 4.86
CA MET A 154 0.37 3.32 5.97
C MET A 154 -0.21 2.95 7.33
N LEU A 155 -1.54 2.90 7.49
CA LEU A 155 -2.19 2.44 8.72
C LEU A 155 -1.85 0.96 9.01
N VAL A 156 -1.89 0.08 8.00
CA VAL A 156 -1.49 -1.33 8.16
C VAL A 156 -0.06 -1.42 8.66
N ARG A 157 0.88 -0.75 7.99
CA ARG A 157 2.31 -0.75 8.36
C ARG A 157 2.53 -0.21 9.76
N ALA A 158 1.87 0.89 10.12
CA ALA A 158 2.03 1.51 11.42
C ALA A 158 1.51 0.62 12.56
N PHE A 159 0.31 0.06 12.43
CA PHE A 159 -0.24 -0.83 13.47
C PHE A 159 0.49 -2.16 13.56
N TRP A 160 0.94 -2.71 12.44
CA TRP A 160 1.83 -3.87 12.44
C TRP A 160 3.12 -3.56 13.19
N ALA A 161 3.83 -2.47 12.84
CA ALA A 161 5.07 -2.08 13.52
C ALA A 161 4.86 -1.85 15.03
N MET A 162 3.73 -1.27 15.45
CA MET A 162 3.39 -1.11 16.86
C MET A 162 3.16 -2.45 17.58
N ALA A 163 2.61 -3.44 16.88
CA ALA A 163 2.35 -4.76 17.44
C ALA A 163 3.63 -5.59 17.58
N MET A 164 4.58 -5.45 16.65
CA MET A 164 5.84 -6.21 16.68
C MET A 164 6.89 -5.59 17.60
N ASN A 165 6.85 -4.27 17.81
CA ASN A 165 7.86 -3.55 18.60
C ASN A 165 7.44 -3.23 20.05
N GLY A 166 6.31 -3.73 20.54
CA GLY A 166 5.82 -3.35 21.88
C GLY A 166 5.09 -4.43 22.63
#